data_AF-A0A9D2AEX9-F1
#
_entry.id   AF-A0A9D2AEX9-F1
#
_cell.length_a   1.000
_cell.length_b   1.000
_cell.length_c   1.000
_cell.angle_alpha   90.00
_cell.angle_beta   90.00
_cell.angle_gamma   90.00
#
_symmetry.space_group_name_H-M   'P 1'
#
loop_
_entity.id
_entity.type
_entity.pdbx_description
1 polymer ?
#
loop_
_entity_poly.entity_id
_entity_poly.type
_entity_poly.pdbx_seq_one_letter_code
_entity_poly.pdbx_strand_id
1 'polypeptide(L)'
;MKNECSIVGDLLALYQDGLVSEDTAAFVEEHLARCAVCRARLEQLRAPAAPQEAAQEERAFLAFAARWKKKRRRALAAFAALALAAALLAACLSSAAAFGTANFVSAGWGLARVALLNEPWTEVASGPKVVLAAPEADITDYMAGRGFAENEQERMGALRVFEKDGAKEYVLCRANRWFARWIWQ
;
A
#
# COMPACT_ATOMS: atom_id res chain seq x y z
N MET A 1 -8.46 -69.89 -15.16
CA MET A 1 -7.00 -69.70 -15.00
C MET A 1 -6.78 -68.38 -14.26
N LYS A 2 -6.22 -68.38 -13.05
CA LYS A 2 -6.15 -67.16 -12.20
C LYS A 2 -5.00 -66.20 -12.59
N ASN A 3 -3.92 -66.73 -13.17
CA ASN A 3 -2.72 -65.95 -13.48
C ASN A 3 -2.93 -64.98 -14.65
N GLU A 4 -3.66 -65.39 -15.68
CA GLU A 4 -3.99 -64.52 -16.83
C GLU A 4 -4.88 -63.33 -16.43
N CYS A 5 -5.82 -63.54 -15.50
CA CYS A 5 -6.69 -62.46 -15.02
C CYS A 5 -5.92 -61.38 -14.24
N SER A 6 -4.84 -61.76 -13.54
CA SER A 6 -3.97 -60.79 -12.85
C SER A 6 -3.22 -59.93 -13.86
N ILE A 7 -2.61 -60.57 -14.86
CA ILE A 7 -1.84 -59.90 -15.91
C ILE A 7 -2.75 -58.97 -16.73
N VAL A 8 -3.90 -59.46 -17.18
CA VAL A 8 -4.87 -58.63 -17.92
C VAL A 8 -5.37 -57.48 -17.03
N GLY A 9 -5.64 -57.75 -15.76
CA GLY A 9 -6.07 -56.75 -14.78
C GLY A 9 -5.11 -55.56 -14.62
N ASP A 10 -3.80 -55.82 -14.63
CA ASP A 10 -2.77 -54.79 -14.55
C ASP A 10 -2.64 -54.00 -15.87
N LEU A 11 -2.95 -54.64 -17.00
CA LEU A 11 -2.89 -54.04 -18.34
C LEU A 11 -4.16 -53.27 -18.73
N LEU A 12 -5.30 -53.43 -18.02
CA LEU A 12 -6.59 -52.85 -18.43
C LEU A 12 -6.57 -51.32 -18.55
N ALA A 13 -5.86 -50.61 -17.66
CA ALA A 13 -5.77 -49.15 -17.72
C ALA A 13 -4.99 -48.69 -18.96
N LEU A 14 -3.86 -49.33 -19.25
CA LEU A 14 -3.05 -49.04 -20.44
C LEU A 14 -3.79 -49.43 -21.74
N TYR A 15 -4.55 -50.53 -21.71
CA TYR A 15 -5.40 -50.95 -22.82
C TYR A 15 -6.53 -49.94 -23.08
N GLN A 16 -7.16 -49.40 -22.02
CA GLN A 16 -8.17 -48.35 -22.14
C GLN A 16 -7.60 -47.06 -22.76
N ASP A 17 -6.38 -46.69 -22.38
CA ASP A 17 -5.71 -45.50 -22.92
C ASP A 17 -5.12 -45.72 -24.32
N GLY A 18 -5.22 -46.94 -24.88
CA GLY A 18 -4.67 -47.29 -26.20
C GLY A 18 -3.14 -47.30 -26.25
N LEU A 19 -2.47 -47.43 -25.10
CA LEU A 19 -1.01 -47.33 -24.96
C LEU A 19 -0.31 -48.70 -24.99
N VAL A 20 -1.03 -49.76 -25.38
CA VAL A 20 -0.48 -51.11 -25.52
C VAL A 20 -0.16 -51.41 -26.98
N SER A 21 0.80 -52.31 -27.22
CA SER A 21 1.10 -52.80 -28.58
C SER A 21 -0.07 -53.60 -29.14
N GLU A 22 -0.16 -53.72 -30.47
CA GLU A 22 -1.23 -54.47 -31.15
C GLU A 22 -1.32 -55.93 -30.68
N ASP A 23 -0.17 -56.60 -30.50
CA ASP A 23 -0.10 -57.97 -29.97
C ASP A 23 -0.69 -58.07 -28.55
N THR A 24 -0.41 -57.07 -27.71
CA THR A 24 -0.91 -57.02 -26.33
C THR A 24 -2.41 -56.68 -26.31
N ALA A 25 -2.88 -55.83 -27.24
CA ALA A 25 -4.29 -55.51 -27.40
C ALA A 25 -5.11 -56.74 -27.79
N ALA A 26 -4.65 -57.51 -28.80
CA ALA A 26 -5.29 -58.73 -29.24
C ALA A 26 -5.40 -59.77 -28.11
N PHE A 27 -4.34 -59.91 -27.31
CA PHE A 27 -4.34 -60.79 -26.13
C PHE A 27 -5.38 -60.38 -25.07
N VAL A 28 -5.45 -59.07 -24.77
CA VAL A 28 -6.45 -58.54 -23.81
C VAL A 28 -7.87 -58.73 -24.35
N GLU A 29 -8.12 -58.51 -25.64
CA GLU A 29 -9.42 -58.70 -26.29
C GLU A 29 -9.91 -60.15 -26.24
N GLU A 30 -9.03 -61.10 -26.55
CA GLU A 30 -9.36 -62.53 -26.45
C GLU A 30 -9.74 -62.91 -25.01
N HIS A 31 -9.02 -62.39 -24.02
CA HIS A 31 -9.32 -62.65 -22.61
C HIS A 31 -10.64 -61.99 -22.18
N LEU A 32 -10.89 -60.75 -22.60
CA LEU A 32 -12.13 -60.03 -22.33
C LEU A 32 -13.34 -60.73 -22.97
N ALA A 33 -13.20 -61.44 -24.10
CA ALA A 33 -14.29 -62.22 -24.68
C ALA A 33 -14.72 -63.39 -23.78
N ARG A 34 -13.78 -63.98 -23.02
CA ARG A 34 -14.03 -65.19 -22.21
C ARG A 34 -14.21 -64.93 -20.71
N CYS A 35 -13.73 -63.79 -20.19
CA CYS A 35 -13.73 -63.52 -18.74
C CYS A 35 -14.67 -62.38 -18.33
N ALA A 36 -15.76 -62.72 -17.62
CA ALA A 36 -16.71 -61.73 -17.11
C ALA A 36 -16.13 -60.81 -16.01
N VAL A 37 -15.17 -61.31 -15.22
CA VAL A 37 -14.54 -60.55 -14.14
C VAL A 37 -13.68 -59.41 -14.69
N CYS A 38 -12.86 -59.69 -15.71
CA CYS A 38 -12.03 -58.67 -16.36
C CYS A 38 -12.87 -57.67 -17.15
N ARG A 39 -14.00 -58.10 -17.75
CA ARG A 39 -14.97 -57.18 -18.37
C ARG A 39 -15.56 -56.19 -17.37
N ALA A 40 -16.05 -56.69 -16.23
CA ALA A 40 -16.61 -55.83 -15.18
C ALA A 40 -15.56 -54.84 -14.63
N ARG A 41 -14.30 -55.26 -14.50
CA ARG A 41 -13.20 -54.38 -14.08
C ARG A 41 -12.87 -53.31 -15.12
N LEU A 42 -12.92 -53.64 -16.41
CA LEU A 42 -12.75 -52.66 -17.49
C LEU A 42 -13.90 -51.65 -17.54
N GLU A 43 -15.14 -52.09 -17.28
CA GLU A 43 -16.30 -51.19 -17.19
C GLU A 43 -16.19 -50.23 -16.00
N GLN A 44 -15.66 -50.68 -14.86
CA GLN A 44 -15.38 -49.81 -13.72
C GLN A 44 -14.31 -48.76 -14.02
N LEU A 45 -13.27 -49.12 -14.78
CA LEU A 45 -12.21 -48.18 -15.20
C LEU A 45 -12.71 -47.20 -16.28
N ARG A 46 -13.67 -47.61 -17.11
CA ARG A 46 -14.36 -46.76 -18.09
C ARG A 46 -15.44 -45.88 -17.47
N ALA A 47 -15.90 -46.19 -16.26
CA ALA A 47 -16.86 -45.36 -15.56
C ALA A 47 -16.20 -44.00 -15.27
N PRO A 48 -16.76 -42.88 -15.76
CA PRO A 48 -16.23 -41.57 -15.40
C PRO A 48 -16.30 -41.41 -13.88
N ALA A 49 -15.30 -40.74 -13.30
CA ALA A 49 -15.35 -40.33 -11.90
C ALA A 49 -16.73 -39.72 -11.62
N ALA A 50 -17.33 -40.10 -10.49
CA ALA A 50 -18.71 -39.73 -10.22
C ALA A 50 -18.85 -38.20 -10.37
N PRO A 51 -19.85 -37.69 -11.13
CA PRO A 51 -19.99 -36.25 -11.38
C PRO A 51 -19.99 -35.39 -10.10
N GLN A 52 -20.32 -36.00 -8.95
CA GLN A 52 -20.25 -35.38 -7.63
C GLN A 52 -18.82 -35.12 -7.13
N GLU A 53 -17.86 -36.01 -7.40
CA GLU A 53 -16.47 -35.89 -6.96
C GLU A 53 -15.76 -34.76 -7.73
N ALA A 54 -15.89 -34.73 -9.06
CA ALA A 54 -15.34 -33.67 -9.90
C ALA A 54 -15.93 -32.29 -9.53
N ALA A 55 -17.24 -32.21 -9.30
CA ALA A 55 -17.90 -30.97 -8.86
C ALA A 55 -17.46 -30.54 -7.45
N GLN A 56 -17.17 -31.49 -6.56
CA GLN A 56 -16.67 -31.21 -5.21
C GLN A 56 -15.24 -30.66 -5.24
N GLU A 57 -14.36 -31.22 -6.08
CA GLU A 57 -13.00 -30.72 -6.28
C GLU A 57 -12.99 -29.31 -6.87
N GLU A 58 -13.81 -29.04 -7.89
CA GLU A 58 -13.95 -27.71 -8.47
C GLU A 58 -14.42 -26.68 -7.42
N ARG A 59 -15.44 -27.03 -6.63
CA ARG A 59 -15.94 -26.17 -5.54
C ARG A 59 -14.87 -25.93 -4.48
N ALA A 60 -14.09 -26.94 -4.10
CA ALA A 60 -13.01 -26.80 -3.14
C ALA A 60 -11.90 -25.87 -3.66
N PHE A 61 -11.53 -26.01 -4.93
CA PHE A 61 -10.55 -25.14 -5.58
C PHE A 61 -11.03 -23.69 -5.65
N LEU A 62 -12.27 -23.45 -6.08
CA LEU A 62 -12.86 -22.11 -6.13
C LEU A 62 -12.97 -21.49 -4.73
N ALA A 63 -13.35 -22.25 -3.72
CA ALA A 63 -13.41 -21.80 -2.33
C ALA A 63 -12.02 -21.42 -1.80
N PHE A 64 -11.00 -22.23 -2.09
CA PHE A 64 -9.61 -21.94 -1.75
C PHE A 64 -9.12 -20.67 -2.45
N ALA A 65 -9.32 -20.56 -3.76
CA ALA A 65 -8.93 -19.40 -4.56
C ALA A 65 -9.64 -18.12 -4.06
N ALA A 66 -10.93 -18.20 -3.72
CA ALA A 66 -11.68 -17.09 -3.17
C ALA A 66 -11.13 -16.66 -1.79
N ARG A 67 -10.83 -17.63 -0.90
CA ARG A 67 -10.22 -17.38 0.41
C ARG A 67 -8.85 -16.73 0.27
N TRP A 68 -8.02 -17.22 -0.66
CA TRP A 68 -6.71 -16.67 -0.96
C TRP A 68 -6.79 -15.25 -1.51
N LYS A 69 -7.65 -15.00 -2.51
CA LYS A 69 -7.90 -13.65 -3.05
C LYS A 69 -8.37 -12.69 -1.97
N LYS A 70 -9.22 -13.13 -1.03
CA LYS A 70 -9.68 -12.32 0.11
C LYS A 70 -8.54 -12.01 1.08
N LYS A 71 -7.72 -13.01 1.44
CA LYS A 71 -6.54 -12.81 2.31
C LYS A 71 -5.53 -11.86 1.68
N ARG A 72 -5.22 -12.05 0.39
CA ARG A 72 -4.31 -11.17 -0.36
C ARG A 72 -4.83 -9.74 -0.43
N ARG A 73 -6.12 -9.53 -0.73
CA ARG A 73 -6.73 -8.19 -0.73
C ARG A 73 -6.63 -7.52 0.63
N ARG A 74 -6.90 -8.24 1.72
CA ARG A 74 -6.73 -7.73 3.09
C ARG A 74 -5.28 -7.38 3.41
N ALA A 75 -4.33 -8.22 3.02
CA ALA A 75 -2.91 -7.95 3.23
C ALA A 75 -2.44 -6.72 2.44
N LEU A 76 -2.85 -6.59 1.17
CA LEU A 76 -2.55 -5.41 0.34
C LEU A 76 -3.18 -4.14 0.92
N ALA A 77 -4.44 -4.21 1.36
CA ALA A 77 -5.10 -3.07 2.00
C ALA A 77 -4.40 -2.66 3.31
N ALA A 78 -4.00 -3.63 4.14
CA ALA A 78 -3.26 -3.36 5.37
C ALA A 78 -1.88 -2.73 5.08
N PHE A 79 -1.16 -3.25 4.09
CA PHE A 79 0.11 -2.67 3.67
C PHE A 79 -0.05 -1.26 3.12
N ALA A 80 -1.05 -1.02 2.26
CA ALA A 80 -1.35 0.30 1.73
C ALA A 80 -1.72 1.29 2.85
N ALA A 81 -2.51 0.87 3.84
CA ALA A 81 -2.86 1.69 4.99
C ALA A 81 -1.62 2.04 5.84
N LEU A 82 -0.73 1.07 6.07
CA LEU A 82 0.52 1.30 6.81
C LEU A 82 1.46 2.25 6.07
N ALA A 83 1.61 2.06 4.75
CA ALA A 83 2.42 2.94 3.92
C ALA A 83 1.87 4.38 3.90
N LEU A 84 0.55 4.54 3.80
CA LEU A 84 -0.10 5.85 3.89
C LEU A 84 0.13 6.51 5.26
N ALA A 85 -0.02 5.77 6.35
CA ALA A 85 0.22 6.28 7.69
C ALA A 85 1.69 6.73 7.86
N ALA A 86 2.65 5.94 7.38
CA ALA A 86 4.06 6.29 7.41
C ALA A 86 4.36 7.55 6.58
N ALA A 87 3.76 7.68 5.40
CA ALA A 87 3.91 8.86 4.55
C ALA A 87 3.34 10.13 5.21
N LEU A 88 2.16 10.04 5.85
CA LEU A 88 1.56 11.15 6.58
C LEU A 88 2.41 11.57 7.79
N LEU A 89 2.94 10.61 8.55
CA LEU A 89 3.84 10.89 9.67
C LEU A 89 5.13 11.56 9.19
N ALA A 90 5.73 11.07 8.11
CA ALA A 90 6.90 11.69 7.51
C ALA A 90 6.61 13.13 7.08
N ALA A 91 5.47 13.39 6.43
CA ALA A 91 5.06 14.73 6.02
C ALA A 91 4.89 15.67 7.23
N CYS A 92 4.25 15.22 8.31
CA CYS A 92 4.11 15.99 9.55
C CYS A 92 5.47 16.31 10.19
N LEU A 93 6.38 15.33 10.26
CA LEU A 93 7.72 15.50 10.83
C LEU A 93 8.56 16.47 10.00
N SER A 94 8.56 16.32 8.67
CA SER A 94 9.24 17.24 7.76
C SER A 94 8.67 18.65 7.89
N SER A 95 7.35 18.77 8.01
CA SER A 95 6.69 20.08 8.21
C SER A 95 7.10 20.72 9.53
N ALA A 96 7.10 19.96 10.63
CA ALA A 96 7.50 20.45 11.94
C ALA A 96 8.96 20.92 11.96
N ALA A 97 9.86 20.15 11.33
CA ALA A 97 11.27 20.49 11.26
C ALA A 97 11.55 21.73 10.37
N ALA A 98 10.95 21.80 9.19
CA ALA A 98 11.21 22.86 8.22
C ALA A 98 10.45 24.16 8.51
N PHE A 99 9.16 24.05 8.87
CA PHE A 99 8.26 25.19 9.00
C PHE A 99 7.86 25.47 10.45
N GLY A 100 8.18 24.62 11.43
CA GLY A 100 7.78 24.85 12.82
C GLY A 100 6.29 24.56 13.08
N THR A 101 5.61 23.86 12.17
CA THR A 101 4.22 23.42 12.32
C THR A 101 4.05 21.99 11.85
N ALA A 102 3.30 21.17 12.59
CA ALA A 102 2.99 19.79 12.18
C ALA A 102 1.97 19.73 11.02
N ASN A 103 1.27 20.83 10.74
CA ASN A 103 0.27 20.89 9.68
C ASN A 103 0.94 21.07 8.30
N PHE A 104 1.31 19.95 7.68
CA PHE A 104 1.99 19.92 6.38
C PHE A 104 1.17 20.55 5.24
N VAL A 105 -0.17 20.51 5.32
CA VAL A 105 -1.04 21.12 4.31
C VAL A 105 -0.94 22.63 4.38
N SER A 106 -1.07 23.19 5.59
CA SER A 106 -0.92 24.64 5.82
C SER A 106 0.48 25.13 5.44
N ALA A 107 1.52 24.38 5.82
CA ALA A 107 2.90 24.70 5.47
C ALA A 107 3.13 24.66 3.95
N GLY A 108 2.66 23.62 3.26
CA GLY A 108 2.79 23.50 1.81
C GLY A 108 2.04 24.61 1.07
N TRP A 109 0.83 24.94 1.52
CA TRP A 109 0.05 26.04 0.95
C TRP A 109 0.70 27.39 1.20
N GLY A 110 1.18 27.65 2.43
CA GLY A 110 1.89 28.88 2.76
C GLY A 110 3.18 29.05 1.95
N LEU A 111 3.94 27.96 1.78
CA LEU A 111 5.12 27.98 0.92
C LEU A 111 4.75 28.30 -0.54
N ALA A 112 3.67 27.72 -1.08
CA ALA A 112 3.21 28.02 -2.43
C ALA A 112 2.83 29.51 -2.57
N ARG A 113 2.14 30.09 -1.59
CA ARG A 113 1.78 31.52 -1.59
C ARG A 113 3.02 32.42 -1.66
N VAL A 114 4.03 32.12 -0.84
CA VAL A 114 5.25 32.92 -0.78
C VAL A 114 6.15 32.68 -2.00
N ALA A 115 6.43 31.42 -2.33
CA ALA A 115 7.45 31.07 -3.32
C ALA A 115 6.94 31.04 -4.77
N LEU A 116 5.63 30.83 -4.99
CA LEU A 116 5.04 30.73 -6.33
C LEU A 116 4.10 31.89 -6.65
N LEU A 117 3.31 32.35 -5.66
CA LEU A 117 2.37 33.47 -5.83
C LEU A 117 2.98 34.84 -5.47
N ASN A 118 4.24 34.87 -5.02
CA ASN A 118 4.97 36.08 -4.60
C ASN A 118 4.22 36.91 -3.56
N GLU A 119 3.48 36.26 -2.66
CA GLU A 119 2.90 36.95 -1.52
C GLU A 119 3.99 37.33 -0.50
N PRO A 120 3.90 38.53 0.11
CA PRO A 120 4.97 39.02 0.99
C PRO A 120 5.09 38.17 2.26
N TRP A 121 3.95 37.76 2.83
CA TRP A 121 3.88 36.91 4.00
C TRP A 121 2.54 36.16 4.09
N THR A 122 2.54 35.05 4.83
CA THR A 122 1.35 34.26 5.14
C THR A 122 1.51 33.57 6.49
N GLU A 123 0.44 33.56 7.29
CA GLU A 123 0.40 32.79 8.53
C GLU A 123 0.16 31.31 8.21
N VAL A 124 1.00 30.42 8.75
CA VAL A 124 0.89 28.95 8.54
C VAL A 124 0.52 28.20 9.81
N ALA A 125 0.67 28.82 10.98
CA ALA A 125 0.21 28.28 12.25
C ALA A 125 -0.09 29.41 13.25
N SER A 126 -1.05 29.15 14.15
CA SER A 126 -1.49 30.09 15.17
C SER A 126 -1.01 29.75 16.60
N GLY A 127 -0.43 28.57 16.83
CA GLY A 127 0.07 28.15 18.16
C GLY A 127 1.18 27.09 18.10
N PRO A 128 2.46 27.44 18.34
CA PRO A 128 3.01 28.81 18.32
C PRO A 128 2.76 29.49 16.97
N LYS A 129 2.65 30.84 16.96
CA LYS A 129 2.41 31.55 15.70
C LYS A 129 3.63 31.40 14.79
N VAL A 130 3.37 31.04 13.54
CA VAL A 130 4.38 30.91 12.49
C VAL A 130 3.93 31.65 11.25
N VAL A 131 4.77 32.55 10.76
CA VAL A 131 4.59 33.25 9.49
C VAL A 131 5.72 32.87 8.54
N LEU A 132 5.35 32.56 7.29
CA LEU A 132 6.30 32.44 6.19
C LEU A 132 6.27 33.73 5.38
N ALA A 133 7.43 34.21 4.99
CA ALA A 133 7.61 35.40 4.18
C ALA A 133 8.63 35.12 3.07
N ALA A 134 8.65 35.98 2.05
CA ALA A 134 9.67 35.89 1.01
C ALA A 134 11.09 35.98 1.64
N PRO A 135 12.14 35.39 1.03
CA PRO A 135 13.48 35.33 1.64
C PRO A 135 14.04 36.68 2.10
N GLU A 136 13.72 37.74 1.37
CA GLU A 136 14.18 39.11 1.63
C GLU A 136 13.10 39.99 2.31
N ALA A 137 11.90 39.45 2.50
CA ALA A 137 10.81 40.19 3.12
C ALA A 137 10.97 40.24 4.64
N ASP A 138 10.78 41.43 5.18
CA ASP A 138 10.76 41.69 6.61
C ASP A 138 9.31 41.71 7.12
N ILE A 139 9.11 41.35 8.39
CA ILE A 139 7.79 41.42 9.06
C ILE A 139 7.56 42.77 9.74
N THR A 140 8.47 43.73 9.60
CA THR A 140 8.34 45.05 10.22
C THR A 140 7.03 45.74 9.80
N ASP A 141 6.65 45.69 8.52
CA ASP A 141 5.36 46.23 8.05
C ASP A 141 4.15 45.47 8.65
N TYR A 142 4.27 44.15 8.77
CA TYR A 142 3.26 43.31 9.41
C TYR A 142 3.07 43.68 10.90
N MET A 143 4.17 43.91 11.62
CA MET A 143 4.17 44.28 13.03
C MET A 143 3.71 45.72 13.24
N ALA A 144 4.14 46.65 12.38
CA ALA A 144 3.69 48.04 12.37
C ALA A 144 2.17 48.14 12.16
N GLY A 145 1.60 47.31 11.27
CA GLY A 145 0.14 47.21 11.09
C GLY A 145 -0.61 46.73 12.34
N ARG A 146 0.06 46.03 13.26
CA ARG A 146 -0.47 45.62 14.57
C ARG A 146 -0.19 46.65 15.68
N GLY A 147 0.52 47.74 15.36
CA GLY A 147 0.92 48.80 16.27
C GLY A 147 2.17 48.47 17.09
N PHE A 148 2.97 47.49 16.67
CA PHE A 148 4.25 47.18 17.30
C PHE A 148 5.39 47.89 16.59
N ALA A 149 6.37 48.37 17.36
CA ALA A 149 7.63 48.89 16.84
C ALA A 149 8.78 47.93 17.20
N GLU A 150 9.77 47.80 16.32
CA GLU A 150 10.96 46.98 16.63
C GLU A 150 11.83 47.70 17.68
N ASN A 151 12.18 46.97 18.74
CA ASN A 151 13.15 47.40 19.74
C ASN A 151 14.54 46.86 19.35
N GLU A 152 15.31 47.68 18.61
CA GLU A 152 16.64 47.28 18.13
C GLU A 152 17.67 47.07 19.26
N GLN A 153 17.46 47.69 20.43
CA GLN A 153 18.38 47.58 21.57
C GLN A 153 18.34 46.19 22.21
N GLU A 154 17.17 45.55 22.19
CA GLU A 154 16.97 44.19 22.71
C GLU A 154 17.12 43.10 21.64
N ARG A 155 17.52 43.47 20.42
CA ARG A 155 17.71 42.53 19.31
C ARG A 155 18.89 41.60 19.59
N MET A 156 18.63 40.29 19.61
CA MET A 156 19.63 39.25 19.85
C MET A 156 19.79 38.35 18.62
N GLY A 157 20.67 38.77 17.70
CA GLY A 157 20.99 38.00 16.49
C GLY A 157 19.77 37.79 15.58
N ALA A 158 19.25 36.56 15.56
CA ALA A 158 18.05 36.17 14.81
C ALA A 158 16.73 36.45 15.56
N LEU A 159 16.80 36.75 16.87
CA LEU A 159 15.65 37.14 17.67
C LEU A 159 15.38 38.63 17.50
N ARG A 160 14.15 38.94 17.10
CA ARG A 160 13.60 40.29 16.93
C ARG A 160 12.62 40.54 18.08
N VAL A 161 12.72 41.72 18.69
CA VAL A 161 11.86 42.11 19.81
C VAL A 161 10.98 43.25 19.33
N PHE A 162 9.68 43.06 19.44
CA PHE A 162 8.69 44.05 19.03
C PHE A 162 7.93 44.51 20.27
N GLU A 163 7.76 45.82 20.44
CA GLU A 163 7.15 46.41 21.63
C GLU A 163 5.93 47.27 21.27
N LYS A 164 4.89 47.17 22.09
CA LYS A 164 3.68 47.97 22.01
C LYS A 164 3.13 48.20 23.41
N ASP A 165 3.01 49.46 23.83
CA ASP A 165 2.42 49.85 25.12
C ASP A 165 3.00 49.08 26.32
N GLY A 166 4.31 48.79 26.29
CA GLY A 166 5.03 48.01 27.31
C GLY A 166 4.90 46.48 27.18
N ALA A 167 4.09 45.96 26.24
CA ALA A 167 4.04 44.55 25.90
C ALA A 167 5.09 44.20 24.84
N LYS A 168 5.81 43.08 25.02
CA LYS A 168 6.87 42.61 24.11
C LYS A 168 6.50 41.30 23.43
N GLU A 169 6.69 41.23 22.11
CA GLU A 169 6.63 40.01 21.32
C GLU A 169 8.04 39.63 20.84
N TYR A 170 8.42 38.38 21.11
CA TYR A 170 9.72 37.82 20.74
C TYR A 170 9.55 36.96 19.49
N VAL A 171 10.20 37.33 18.39
CA VAL A 171 10.03 36.65 17.10
C VAL A 171 11.38 36.18 16.59
N LEU A 172 11.54 34.87 16.45
CA LEU A 172 12.72 34.25 15.86
C LEU A 172 12.61 34.23 14.33
N CYS A 173 13.57 34.84 13.66
CA CYS A 173 13.69 34.80 12.20
C CYS A 173 14.73 33.76 11.76
N ARG A 174 14.36 32.92 10.78
CA ARG A 174 15.31 32.09 10.04
C ARG A 174 14.96 32.10 8.56
N ALA A 175 15.86 32.60 7.74
CA ALA A 175 15.70 32.62 6.29
C ALA A 175 16.59 31.56 5.59
N ASN A 176 16.11 31.08 4.46
CA ASN A 176 16.84 30.29 3.50
C ASN A 176 16.54 30.79 2.08
N ARG A 177 17.11 30.14 1.05
CA ARG A 177 16.94 30.51 -0.36
C ARG A 177 15.48 30.59 -0.82
N TRP A 178 14.57 29.88 -0.17
CA TRP A 178 13.19 29.69 -0.59
C TRP A 178 12.19 30.54 0.21
N PHE A 179 12.43 30.75 1.50
CA PHE A 179 11.55 31.52 2.38
C PHE A 179 12.27 32.01 3.65
N ALA A 180 11.68 33.03 4.27
CA ALA A 180 11.95 33.44 5.64
C ALA A 180 10.85 32.92 6.57
N ARG A 181 11.24 32.29 7.67
CA ARG A 181 10.32 31.78 8.70
C ARG A 181 10.45 32.60 9.97
N TRP A 182 9.30 33.03 10.48
CA TRP A 182 9.16 33.87 11.66
C TRP A 182 8.30 33.13 12.70
N ILE A 183 8.87 32.85 13.88
CA ILE A 183 8.21 32.09 14.95
C ILE A 183 8.10 32.93 16.20
N TRP A 184 6.89 33.08 16.71
CA TRP A 184 6.63 33.75 17.99
C TRP A 184 6.98 32.80 19.14
N GLN A 185 7.73 33.31 20.12
CA GLN A 185 8.09 32.61 21.36
C GLN A 185 7.12 32.93 22.49
#